data_AF-A0A8T5F5X8-F1
#
_entry.id   AF-A0A8T5F5X8-F1
#
_cell.length_a   1.000
_cell.length_b   1.000
_cell.length_c   1.000
_cell.angle_alpha   90.00
_cell.angle_beta   90.00
_cell.angle_gamma   90.00
#
_symmetry.space_group_name_H-M   'P 1'
#
loop_
_entity.id
_entity.type
_entity.pdbx_description
1 polymer ?
#
loop_
_entity_poly.entity_id
_entity_poly.type
_entity_poly.pdbx_seq_one_letter_code
_entity_poly.pdbx_strand_id
1 'polypeptide(L)'
;MKKNRNKLYIGLFIVFLMVSSTIGFLYSSEDSKKVNGNKFTLTDKGWQLYSGGNYWYFDYLPSELNFESDMRTISNLVYVSVLDNQYFYEISNKFALLGVVVERVSLEEIDCDTEITTLVFMYENDNKIYKEGSCVYFEGREDMLIDKLFYEMLGVI
;
A
#
# COMPACT_ATOMS: atom_id res chain seq x y z
N MET A 1 5.68 -23.64 -62.48
CA MET A 1 6.29 -22.83 -61.38
C MET A 1 5.24 -22.42 -60.35
N LYS A 2 4.87 -23.28 -59.38
CA LYS A 2 3.92 -22.92 -58.29
C LYS A 2 4.36 -23.38 -56.89
N LYS A 3 5.49 -24.10 -56.77
CA LYS A 3 5.96 -24.72 -55.51
C LYS A 3 6.87 -23.83 -54.64
N ASN A 4 7.38 -22.71 -55.14
CA ASN A 4 8.31 -21.84 -54.41
C ASN A 4 7.67 -20.63 -53.69
N ARG A 5 6.43 -20.25 -54.01
CA ARG A 5 5.77 -19.10 -53.36
C ARG A 5 5.35 -19.42 -51.93
N ASN A 6 4.95 -20.65 -51.64
CA ASN A 6 4.49 -21.05 -50.30
C ASN A 6 5.62 -21.05 -49.26
N LYS A 7 6.87 -21.29 -49.67
CA LYS A 7 8.04 -21.21 -48.76
C LYS A 7 8.32 -19.79 -48.29
N LEU A 8 8.07 -18.79 -49.15
CA LEU A 8 8.27 -17.38 -48.84
C LEU A 8 7.20 -16.86 -47.87
N TYR A 9 5.94 -17.28 -48.05
CA TYR A 9 4.86 -16.94 -47.11
C TYR A 9 5.06 -17.55 -45.72
N ILE A 10 5.55 -18.79 -45.64
CA ILE A 10 5.85 -19.44 -44.36
C ILE A 10 6.99 -18.71 -43.63
N GLY A 11 8.05 -18.30 -44.34
CA GLY A 11 9.13 -17.51 -43.75
C GLY A 11 8.66 -16.15 -43.22
N LEU A 12 7.83 -15.44 -44.00
CA LEU A 12 7.28 -14.15 -43.59
C LEU A 12 6.34 -14.27 -42.39
N PHE A 13 5.54 -15.34 -42.33
CA PHE A 13 4.67 -15.64 -41.20
C PHE A 13 5.46 -15.92 -39.92
N ILE A 14 6.56 -16.66 -40.01
CA ILE A 14 7.43 -16.93 -38.86
C ILE A 14 8.09 -15.65 -38.35
N VAL A 15 8.59 -14.79 -39.25
CA VAL A 15 9.16 -13.48 -38.85
C VAL A 15 8.11 -12.59 -38.19
N PHE A 16 6.89 -12.55 -38.74
CA PHE A 16 5.78 -11.83 -38.13
C PHE A 16 5.45 -12.33 -36.73
N LEU A 17 5.48 -13.65 -36.50
CA LEU A 17 5.23 -14.27 -35.20
C LEU A 17 6.35 -13.94 -34.18
N MET A 18 7.61 -13.90 -34.62
CA MET A 18 8.73 -13.48 -33.78
C MET A 18 8.68 -12.00 -33.40
N VAL A 19 8.21 -11.13 -34.30
CA VAL A 19 8.10 -9.69 -34.03
C VAL A 19 6.85 -9.39 -33.17
N SER A 20 5.71 -10.02 -33.45
CA SER A 20 4.48 -9.78 -32.69
C SER A 20 4.56 -10.24 -31.23
N SER A 21 5.32 -11.30 -30.94
CA SER A 21 5.57 -11.74 -29.56
C SER A 21 6.36 -10.73 -28.74
N THR A 22 7.30 -9.99 -29.36
CA THR A 22 8.04 -8.92 -28.68
C THR A 22 7.21 -7.66 -28.41
N ILE A 23 6.22 -7.37 -29.27
CA ILE A 23 5.32 -6.22 -29.10
C ILE A 23 4.30 -6.47 -27.98
N GLY A 24 3.85 -7.72 -27.81
CA GLY A 24 2.94 -8.10 -26.72
C GLY A 24 3.53 -7.89 -25.32
N PHE A 25 4.86 -8.00 -25.16
CA PHE A 25 5.53 -7.83 -23.87
C PHE A 25 5.69 -6.35 -23.46
N LEU A 26 5.81 -5.44 -24.43
CA LEU A 26 5.84 -3.99 -24.19
C LEU A 26 4.46 -3.40 -23.87
N TYR A 27 3.39 -4.10 -24.27
CA TYR A 27 1.99 -3.74 -23.99
C TYR A 27 1.35 -4.63 -22.91
N SER A 28 2.17 -5.29 -22.08
CA SER A 28 1.71 -5.75 -20.76
C SER A 28 1.41 -4.51 -19.93
N SER A 29 0.22 -3.94 -20.14
CA SER A 29 -0.32 -2.80 -19.42
C SER A 29 -0.13 -3.05 -17.93
N GLU A 30 0.81 -2.32 -17.33
CA GLU A 30 0.74 -2.03 -15.90
C GLU A 30 -0.65 -1.44 -15.66
N ASP A 31 -1.52 -2.20 -14.98
CA ASP A 31 -2.83 -1.72 -14.55
C ASP A 31 -2.58 -0.54 -13.62
N SER A 32 -2.62 0.65 -14.20
CA SER A 32 -2.34 1.88 -13.49
C SER A 32 -3.61 2.71 -13.37
N LYS A 33 -3.84 3.22 -12.17
CA LYS A 33 -5.02 4.00 -11.82
C LYS A 33 -4.59 5.32 -11.22
N LYS A 34 -5.26 6.40 -11.58
CA LYS A 34 -5.07 7.71 -10.95
C LYS A 34 -6.12 7.90 -9.87
N VAL A 35 -5.69 8.18 -8.65
CA VAL A 35 -6.56 8.47 -7.49
C VAL A 35 -5.99 9.70 -6.79
N ASN A 36 -6.81 10.73 -6.56
CA ASN A 36 -6.41 11.99 -5.93
C ASN A 36 -5.16 12.65 -6.54
N GLY A 37 -5.01 12.58 -7.86
CA GLY A 37 -3.85 13.13 -8.58
C GLY A 37 -2.59 12.26 -8.54
N ASN A 38 -2.56 11.22 -7.71
CA ASN A 38 -1.46 10.27 -7.59
C ASN A 38 -1.64 9.09 -8.57
N LYS A 39 -0.54 8.62 -9.18
CA LYS A 39 -0.54 7.43 -10.04
C LYS A 39 -0.19 6.20 -9.20
N PHE A 40 -1.09 5.22 -9.24
CA PHE A 40 -0.90 3.90 -8.68
C PHE A 40 -0.63 2.91 -9.82
N THR A 41 0.29 1.98 -9.60
CA THR A 41 0.56 0.86 -10.52
C THR A 41 0.34 -0.45 -9.77
N LEU A 42 -0.49 -1.34 -10.30
CA LEU A 42 -0.70 -2.67 -9.71
C LEU A 42 0.54 -3.54 -9.94
N THR A 43 1.05 -4.15 -8.88
CA THR A 43 2.20 -5.05 -8.87
C THR A 43 1.85 -6.38 -8.22
N ASP A 44 2.80 -7.31 -8.17
CA ASP A 44 2.69 -8.56 -7.40
C ASP A 44 2.55 -8.35 -5.88
N LYS A 45 2.90 -7.16 -5.38
CA LYS A 45 2.80 -6.75 -3.97
C LYS A 45 1.64 -5.79 -3.68
N GLY A 46 0.70 -5.65 -4.60
CA GLY A 46 -0.40 -4.69 -4.49
C GLY A 46 -0.15 -3.39 -5.25
N TRP A 47 -0.88 -2.35 -4.87
CA TRP A 47 -0.83 -1.01 -5.46
C TRP A 47 0.43 -0.26 -5.04
N GLN A 48 1.28 0.03 -6.02
CA GLN A 48 2.50 0.79 -5.83
C GLN A 48 2.27 2.29 -6.05
N LEU A 49 2.75 3.12 -5.13
CA LEU A 49 2.79 4.57 -5.21
C LEU A 49 4.24 5.06 -5.05
N TYR A 50 4.67 5.99 -5.91
CA TYR A 50 5.95 6.69 -5.71
C TYR A 50 5.71 8.04 -5.04
N SER A 51 6.19 8.19 -3.80
CA SER A 51 6.03 9.42 -3.01
C SER A 51 7.23 9.64 -2.09
N GLY A 52 7.69 10.89 -1.98
CA GLY A 52 8.82 11.26 -1.13
C GLY A 52 10.15 10.56 -1.49
N GLY A 53 10.33 10.13 -2.73
CA GLY A 53 11.54 9.41 -3.19
C GLY A 53 11.51 7.90 -2.92
N ASN A 54 10.43 7.37 -2.34
CA ASN A 54 10.27 5.95 -2.01
C ASN A 54 9.10 5.33 -2.77
N TYR A 55 9.19 4.02 -2.98
CA TYR A 55 8.06 3.21 -3.44
C TYR A 55 7.31 2.66 -2.22
N TRP A 56 6.01 2.95 -2.18
CA TRP A 56 5.07 2.50 -1.19
C TRP A 56 4.16 1.44 -1.79
N TYR A 57 3.81 0.43 -1.01
CA TYR A 57 2.95 -0.67 -1.42
C TYR A 57 1.74 -0.74 -0.49
N PHE A 58 0.56 -0.87 -1.10
CA PHE A 58 -0.74 -0.88 -0.44
C PHE A 58 -1.59 -2.00 -1.03
N ASP A 59 -2.40 -2.65 -0.22
CA ASP A 59 -3.37 -3.63 -0.67
C ASP A 59 -4.62 -2.97 -1.26
N TYR A 60 -4.96 -1.78 -0.74
CA TYR A 60 -6.17 -1.04 -1.09
C TYR A 60 -5.86 0.33 -1.70
N LEU A 61 -6.70 0.76 -2.65
CA LEU A 61 -6.68 2.13 -3.13
C LEU A 61 -7.38 3.07 -2.14
N PRO A 62 -7.03 4.37 -2.15
CA PRO A 62 -7.70 5.34 -1.28
C PRO A 62 -9.23 5.37 -1.42
N SER A 63 -9.75 5.13 -2.64
CA SER A 63 -11.19 5.08 -2.91
C SER A 63 -11.92 3.91 -2.25
N GLU A 64 -11.20 2.90 -1.76
CA GLU A 64 -11.74 1.72 -1.10
C GLU A 64 -11.76 1.89 0.44
N LEU A 65 -11.16 2.96 0.97
CA LEU A 65 -10.96 3.23 2.39
C LEU A 65 -11.93 4.31 2.91
N ASN A 66 -13.22 4.14 2.58
CA ASN A 66 -14.29 5.10 2.89
C ASN A 66 -14.85 4.88 4.30
N PHE A 67 -14.09 5.28 5.31
CA PHE A 67 -14.51 5.27 6.72
C PHE A 67 -14.02 6.50 7.47
N GLU A 68 -14.52 6.75 8.68
CA GLU A 68 -14.11 7.92 9.47
C GLU A 68 -12.67 7.77 9.99
N SER A 69 -11.91 8.87 9.93
CA SER A 69 -10.56 8.96 10.49
C SER A 69 -10.32 10.33 11.11
N ASP A 70 -9.95 10.36 12.39
CA ASP A 70 -9.36 11.52 13.05
C ASP A 70 -7.89 11.25 13.34
N MET A 71 -7.11 11.18 12.26
CA MET A 71 -5.67 11.12 12.35
C MET A 71 -5.08 12.53 12.35
N ARG A 72 -4.22 12.82 13.33
CA ARG A 72 -3.42 14.05 13.39
C ARG A 72 -1.94 13.72 13.37
N THR A 73 -1.12 14.77 13.33
CA THR A 73 0.34 14.66 13.28
C THR A 73 0.88 13.68 14.31
N ILE A 74 1.62 12.70 13.80
CA ILE A 74 2.32 11.70 14.58
C ILE A 74 3.71 12.23 14.96
N SER A 75 4.14 11.94 16.17
CA SER A 75 5.47 12.29 16.66
C SER A 75 6.57 11.40 16.04
N ASN A 76 7.84 11.78 16.16
CA ASN A 76 8.96 10.98 15.65
C ASN A 76 9.16 9.65 16.42
N LEU A 77 8.44 9.46 17.52
CA LEU A 77 8.33 8.21 18.27
C LEU A 77 6.85 7.82 18.39
N VAL A 78 6.55 6.56 18.08
CA VAL A 78 5.22 6.00 18.32
C VAL A 78 5.31 4.69 19.06
N TYR A 79 4.35 4.50 19.96
CA TYR A 79 4.07 3.20 20.54
C TYR A 79 3.01 2.49 19.72
N VAL A 80 3.16 1.19 19.50
CA VAL A 80 2.22 0.40 18.71
C VAL A 80 1.80 -0.83 19.52
N SER A 81 0.51 -0.91 19.79
CA SER A 81 -0.14 -2.11 20.29
C SER A 81 -0.91 -2.77 19.14
N VAL A 82 -0.38 -3.89 18.66
CA VAL A 82 -1.02 -4.75 17.65
C VAL A 82 -0.76 -6.20 18.01
N LEU A 83 -1.78 -7.04 17.85
CA LEU A 83 -1.72 -8.45 18.23
C LEU A 83 -0.84 -9.24 17.27
N ASP A 84 -1.02 -9.06 15.96
CA ASP A 84 -0.24 -9.77 14.95
C ASP A 84 1.18 -9.19 14.78
N ASN A 85 2.17 -10.07 14.82
CA ASN A 85 3.57 -9.71 14.57
C ASN A 85 3.81 -9.25 13.14
N GLN A 86 3.12 -9.82 12.16
CA GLN A 86 3.25 -9.45 10.75
C GLN A 86 2.87 -7.99 10.54
N TYR A 87 1.73 -7.56 11.08
CA TYR A 87 1.28 -6.17 11.01
C TYR A 87 2.22 -5.25 11.78
N PHE A 88 2.73 -5.66 12.95
CA PHE A 88 3.76 -4.87 13.66
C PHE A 88 4.99 -4.60 12.78
N TYR A 89 5.50 -5.61 12.07
CA TYR A 89 6.66 -5.44 11.19
C TYR A 89 6.35 -4.59 9.97
N GLU A 90 5.16 -4.72 9.39
CA GLU A 90 4.73 -3.87 8.29
C GLU A 90 4.68 -2.39 8.71
N ILE A 91 4.00 -2.11 9.82
CA ILE A 91 3.91 -0.78 10.43
C ILE A 91 5.32 -0.23 10.69
N SER A 92 6.17 -1.02 11.35
CA SER A 92 7.54 -0.62 11.68
C SER A 92 8.37 -0.29 10.44
N ASN A 93 8.28 -1.10 9.39
CA ASN A 93 9.00 -0.86 8.13
C ASN A 93 8.52 0.40 7.43
N LYS A 94 7.20 0.61 7.36
CA LYS A 94 6.61 1.81 6.74
C LYS A 94 6.96 3.08 7.53
N PHE A 95 6.95 3.05 8.86
CA PHE A 95 7.41 4.17 9.69
C PHE A 95 8.91 4.44 9.57
N ALA A 96 9.73 3.40 9.43
CA ALA A 96 11.18 3.57 9.21
C ALA A 96 11.47 4.36 7.91
N LEU A 97 10.66 4.19 6.86
CA LEU A 97 10.76 5.00 5.63
C LEU A 97 10.43 6.48 5.86
N LEU A 98 9.69 6.81 6.92
CA LEU A 98 9.37 8.17 7.35
C LEU A 98 10.36 8.70 8.41
N GLY A 99 11.34 7.90 8.84
CA GLY A 99 12.26 8.26 9.92
C GLY A 99 11.62 8.28 11.31
N VAL A 100 10.50 7.57 11.50
CA VAL A 100 9.80 7.46 12.78
C VAL A 100 10.23 6.19 13.50
N VAL A 101 10.52 6.31 14.80
CA VAL A 101 10.85 5.18 15.68
C VAL A 101 9.56 4.54 16.18
N VAL A 102 9.51 3.21 16.13
CA VAL A 102 8.36 2.42 16.59
C VAL A 102 8.79 1.52 17.74
N GLU A 103 8.08 1.60 18.86
CA GLU A 103 8.21 0.65 19.96
C GLU A 103 6.92 -0.12 20.16
N ARG A 104 7.04 -1.42 20.45
CA ARG A 104 5.87 -2.25 20.74
C ARG A 104 5.49 -2.12 22.20
N VAL A 105 4.21 -1.96 22.47
CA VAL A 105 3.65 -1.96 23.82
C VAL A 105 2.53 -2.99 23.91
N SER A 106 2.31 -3.55 25.09
CA SER A 106 1.16 -4.42 25.34
C SER A 106 -0.09 -3.60 25.67
N LEU A 107 -1.28 -4.19 25.47
CA LEU A 107 -2.55 -3.51 25.75
C LEU A 107 -2.68 -3.07 27.23
N GLU A 108 -2.08 -3.82 28.16
CA GLU A 108 -2.12 -3.54 29.60
C GLU A 108 -1.22 -2.35 30.01
N GLU A 109 -0.29 -1.96 29.13
CA GLU A 109 0.69 -0.90 29.36
C GLU A 109 0.30 0.41 28.63
N ILE A 110 -0.87 0.46 27.99
CA ILE A 110 -1.32 1.65 27.28
C ILE A 110 -1.64 2.77 28.26
N ASP A 111 -0.93 3.89 28.11
CA ASP A 111 -1.18 5.14 28.82
C ASP A 111 -1.43 6.27 27.81
N CYS A 112 -2.70 6.72 27.76
CA CYS A 112 -3.17 7.76 26.85
C CYS A 112 -3.01 9.19 27.42
N ASP A 113 -2.47 9.34 28.63
CA ASP A 113 -2.19 10.64 29.27
C ASP A 113 -0.73 11.09 29.05
N THR A 114 -0.02 10.45 28.13
CA THR A 114 1.37 10.73 27.78
C THR A 114 1.49 11.74 26.62
N GLU A 115 2.69 12.28 26.38
CA GLU A 115 2.95 13.10 25.18
C GLU A 115 3.22 12.25 23.92
N ILE A 116 3.52 10.96 24.10
CA ILE A 116 3.88 10.05 23.01
C ILE A 116 2.61 9.48 22.40
N THR A 117 2.54 9.45 21.07
CA THR A 117 1.37 8.88 20.37
C THR A 117 1.41 7.36 20.45
N THR A 118 0.32 6.76 20.91
CA THR A 118 0.15 5.29 20.98
C THR A 118 -0.90 4.85 19.96
N LEU A 119 -0.52 4.02 19.00
CA LEU A 119 -1.40 3.43 18.02
C LEU A 119 -1.93 2.09 18.56
N VAL A 120 -3.24 1.96 18.66
CA VAL A 120 -3.89 0.79 19.27
C VAL A 120 -4.78 0.13 18.22
N PHE A 121 -4.37 -1.05 17.76
CA PHE A 121 -5.11 -1.83 16.77
C PHE A 121 -6.01 -2.85 17.48
N MET A 122 -7.30 -2.79 17.16
CA MET A 122 -8.35 -3.63 17.72
C MET A 122 -9.19 -4.22 16.60
N TYR A 123 -9.48 -5.52 16.69
CA TYR A 123 -10.33 -6.18 15.71
C TYR A 123 -11.80 -5.91 16.01
N GLU A 124 -12.50 -5.27 15.07
CA GLU A 124 -13.92 -4.95 15.15
C GLU A 124 -14.60 -5.14 13.79
N ASN A 125 -15.94 -5.10 13.76
CA ASN A 125 -16.68 -5.30 12.51
C ASN A 125 -16.65 -4.07 11.59
N ASP A 126 -16.59 -2.88 12.18
CA ASP A 126 -16.59 -1.61 11.45
C ASP A 126 -15.21 -0.98 11.49
N ASN A 127 -14.78 -0.41 10.37
CA ASN A 127 -13.52 0.31 10.28
C ASN A 127 -13.69 1.74 10.79
N LYS A 128 -12.91 2.16 11.78
CA LYS A 128 -12.81 3.57 12.20
C LYS A 128 -11.44 3.87 12.81
N ILE A 129 -11.01 5.12 12.66
CA ILE A 129 -9.83 5.66 13.32
C ILE A 129 -10.26 6.86 14.15
N TYR A 130 -10.00 6.83 15.44
CA TYR A 130 -10.38 7.91 16.35
C TYR A 130 -9.34 8.09 17.46
N LYS A 131 -9.37 9.26 18.09
CA LYS A 131 -8.37 9.67 19.07
C LYS A 131 -8.98 9.87 20.45
N GLU A 132 -8.32 9.36 21.47
CA GLU A 132 -8.60 9.68 22.88
C GLU A 132 -7.28 9.94 23.61
N GLY A 133 -7.09 11.17 24.10
CA GLY A 133 -5.81 11.58 24.69
C GLY A 133 -4.67 11.52 23.67
N SER A 134 -3.58 10.82 23.99
CA SER A 134 -2.48 10.53 23.07
C SER A 134 -2.64 9.23 22.28
N CYS A 135 -3.68 8.45 22.57
CA CYS A 135 -3.96 7.20 21.86
C CYS A 135 -4.76 7.45 20.59
N VAL A 136 -4.39 6.74 19.53
CA VAL A 136 -5.13 6.64 18.27
C VAL A 136 -5.56 5.20 18.11
N TYR A 137 -6.86 4.98 18.16
CA TYR A 137 -7.48 3.67 18.06
C TYR A 137 -7.82 3.37 16.60
N PHE A 138 -7.43 2.19 16.16
CA PHE A 138 -7.69 1.62 14.85
C PHE A 138 -8.58 0.39 15.07
N GLU A 139 -9.88 0.58 14.93
CA GLU A 139 -10.86 -0.49 15.05
C GLU A 139 -11.24 -1.01 13.68
N GLY A 140 -11.16 -2.32 13.47
CA GLY A 140 -11.57 -2.96 12.21
C GLY A 140 -10.54 -3.92 11.62
N ARG A 141 -10.48 -3.96 10.29
CA ARG A 141 -9.53 -4.78 9.53
C ARG A 141 -8.16 -4.11 9.45
N GLU A 142 -7.15 -4.75 10.03
CA GLU A 142 -5.79 -4.20 10.21
C GLU A 142 -5.14 -3.77 8.89
N ASP A 143 -5.27 -4.56 7.83
CA ASP A 143 -4.74 -4.25 6.50
C ASP A 143 -5.30 -2.93 5.92
N MET A 144 -6.62 -2.75 5.99
CA MET A 144 -7.28 -1.52 5.55
C MET A 144 -6.90 -0.31 6.42
N LEU A 145 -6.78 -0.52 7.74
CA LEU A 145 -6.42 0.52 8.70
C LEU A 145 -4.98 1.01 8.50
N ILE A 146 -4.04 0.09 8.29
CA ILE A 146 -2.63 0.41 8.02
C ILE A 146 -2.50 1.17 6.71
N ASP A 147 -3.16 0.73 5.64
CA ASP A 147 -3.12 1.43 4.37
C ASP A 147 -3.66 2.86 4.49
N LYS A 148 -4.77 3.04 5.21
CA LYS A 148 -5.34 4.37 5.45
C LYS A 148 -4.39 5.27 6.23
N LEU A 149 -3.83 4.76 7.33
CA LEU A 149 -2.84 5.44 8.15
C LEU A 149 -1.72 6.03 7.28
N PHE A 150 -1.11 5.20 6.43
CA PHE A 150 0.01 5.65 5.62
C PHE A 150 -0.42 6.55 4.45
N TYR A 151 -1.62 6.42 3.90
CA TYR A 151 -2.13 7.40 2.94
C TYR A 151 -2.31 8.80 3.55
N GLU A 152 -2.84 8.89 4.78
CA GLU A 152 -2.99 10.15 5.50
C GLU A 152 -1.62 10.76 5.84
N MET A 153 -0.65 9.95 6.29
CA MET A 153 0.73 10.41 6.52
C MET A 153 1.43 10.92 5.26
N LEU A 154 1.15 10.32 4.11
CA LEU A 154 1.73 10.72 2.82
C LEU A 154 0.98 11.89 2.15
N GLY A 155 -0.14 12.34 2.72
CA GLY A 155 -0.97 13.40 2.15
C GLY A 155 -1.66 13.00 0.85
N VAL A 156 -1.98 11.71 0.68
CA VAL A 156 -2.69 11.17 -0.49
C VAL A 156 -4.21 11.32 -0.34
N ILE A 157 -4.68 11.30 0.91
CA ILE A 157 -6.06 11.58 1.35
C ILE A 157 -6.05 12.62 2.47
#